data_AF-A0A958X010-F1
#
_entry.id   AF-A0A958X010-F1
#
_cell.length_a   1.000
_cell.length_b   1.000
_cell.length_c   1.000
_cell.angle_alpha   90.00
_cell.angle_beta   90.00
_cell.angle_gamma   90.00
#
_symmetry.space_group_name_H-M   'P 1'
#
loop_
_entity.id
_entity.type
_entity.pdbx_description
1 polymer ?
#
loop_
_entity_poly.entity_id
_entity_poly.type
_entity_poly.pdbx_seq_one_letter_code
_entity_poly.pdbx_strand_id
1 'polypeptide(L)' 'MEETYTYQPLVKYLYHEMPACEAIEMANMIEEDEFLHEEFQNMQQAKSQLPKALFNPSKNTVSNILNYSSRTAMLT' A
#
# COMPACT_ATOMS: atom_id res chain seq x y z
N MET A 1 2.96 27.59 16.53
CA MET A 1 2.47 26.36 15.87
C MET A 1 3.69 25.46 15.79
N GLU A 2 3.65 24.31 16.45
CA GLU A 2 4.71 23.31 16.28
C GLU A 2 4.55 22.73 14.88
N GLU A 3 5.52 22.97 14.02
CA GLU A 3 5.53 22.39 12.68
C GLU A 3 5.74 20.88 12.82
N THR A 4 4.65 20.14 12.71
CA THR A 4 4.69 18.67 12.67
C THR A 4 5.14 18.30 11.26
N TYR A 5 6.46 18.26 11.06
CA TYR A 5 7.04 17.76 9.82
C TYR A 5 6.67 16.28 9.69
N THR A 6 5.72 15.96 8.81
CA THR A 6 5.55 14.57 8.40
C THR A 6 6.83 14.14 7.69
N TYR A 7 7.40 12.99 8.06
CA TYR A 7 8.48 12.38 7.29
C TYR A 7 7.98 12.13 5.86
N GLN A 8 8.25 13.09 4.97
CA GLN A 8 7.89 13.05 3.56
C GLN A 8 8.22 11.69 2.88
N PRO A 9 9.34 11.02 3.25
CA PRO A 9 9.65 9.68 2.76
C PRO A 9 8.64 8.60 3.17
N LEU A 10 8.15 8.59 4.42
CA LEU A 10 7.16 7.60 4.89
C LEU A 10 5.82 7.77 4.17
N VAL A 11 5.40 9.00 3.89
CA VAL A 11 4.18 9.26 3.09
C VAL A 11 4.35 8.72 1.67
N LYS A 12 5.47 9.02 1.01
CA LYS A 12 5.76 8.50 -0.33
C LYS A 12 5.78 6.98 -0.35
N TYR A 13 6.39 6.36 0.67
CA TYR A 13 6.41 4.91 0.81
C TYR A 13 5.00 4.33 1.01
N LEU A 14 4.19 4.95 1.88
CA LEU A 14 2.80 4.56 2.16
C LEU A 14 1.90 4.59 0.91
N TYR A 15 2.16 5.50 -0.03
CA TYR A 15 1.41 5.62 -1.28
C TYR A 15 2.09 5.00 -2.49
N HIS A 16 3.23 4.32 -2.30
CA HIS A 16 4.03 3.71 -3.37
C HIS A 16 4.51 4.71 -4.42
N GLU A 17 4.83 5.93 -4.00
CA GLU A 17 5.33 7.04 -4.83
C GLU A 17 6.86 7.16 -4.75
N MET A 18 7.53 6.07 -4.38
CA MET A 18 8.97 5.99 -4.19
C MET A 18 9.60 5.06 -5.24
N PRO A 19 10.78 5.37 -5.80
CA PRO A 19 11.51 4.47 -6.67
C PRO A 19 11.79 3.11 -6.01
N ALA A 20 11.88 2.04 -6.81
CA ALA A 20 11.99 0.69 -6.28
C ALA A 20 13.20 0.49 -5.34
N CYS A 21 14.36 1.07 -5.67
CA CYS A 21 15.56 0.99 -4.81
C CYS A 21 15.33 1.70 -3.46
N GLU A 22 14.81 2.92 -3.48
CA GLU A 22 14.52 3.69 -2.27
C GLU A 22 13.45 2.99 -1.41
N ALA A 23 12.46 2.33 -2.03
CA ALA A 23 11.43 1.58 -1.33
C ALA A 23 11.98 0.35 -0.59
N ILE A 24 13.01 -0.31 -1.15
CA ILE A 24 13.71 -1.41 -0.47
C ILE A 24 14.47 -0.87 0.74
N GLU A 25 15.19 0.24 0.58
CA GLU A 25 15.92 0.88 1.69
C GLU A 25 14.97 1.33 2.80
N MET A 26 13.83 1.93 2.44
CA MET A 26 12.79 2.32 3.39
C MET A 26 12.18 1.11 4.12
N ALA A 27 11.95 -0.01 3.42
CA ALA A 27 11.47 -1.22 4.07
C ALA A 27 12.44 -1.72 5.15
N ASN A 28 13.74 -1.72 4.85
CA ASN A 28 14.77 -2.11 5.81
C ASN A 28 14.82 -1.14 7.01
N MET A 29 14.75 0.17 6.76
CA MET A 29 14.74 1.17 7.83
C MET A 29 13.52 1.02 8.75
N ILE A 30 12.33 0.73 8.21
CA ILE A 30 11.11 0.48 8.99
C ILE A 30 11.21 -0.83 9.81
N GLU A 31 12.01 -1.79 9.37
CA GLU A 31 12.23 -3.05 10.09
C GLU A 31 13.27 -2.90 11.21
N GLU A 32 14.31 -2.09 10.99
CA GLU A 32 15.42 -1.91 11.92
C GLU A 32 15.16 -0.85 13.01
N ASP A 33 14.30 0.14 12.75
CA ASP A 33 13.98 1.23 13.67
C ASP A 33 12.55 1.08 14.25
N GLU A 34 12.47 0.81 15.55
CA GLU A 34 11.20 0.62 16.28
C GLU A 34 10.31 1.88 16.26
N PHE A 35 10.91 3.07 16.33
CA PHE A 35 10.16 4.33 16.31
C PHE A 35 9.55 4.55 14.91
N LEU A 36 10.34 4.32 13.86
CA LEU A 36 9.88 4.43 12.48
C LEU A 36 8.80 3.39 12.16
N HIS A 37 8.94 2.18 12.72
CA HIS A 37 7.93 1.13 12.62
C HIS A 37 6.58 1.58 13.20
N GLU A 38 6.59 2.12 14.41
CA GLU A 38 5.38 2.59 15.09
C GLU A 38 4.73 3.76 14.32
N GLU A 39 5.52 4.74 13.86
CA GLU A 39 5.02 5.85 13.05
C GLU A 39 4.35 5.34 11.77
N PHE A 40 4.98 4.41 11.06
CA PHE A 40 4.42 3.83 9.85
C PHE A 40 3.14 3.02 10.11
N GLN A 41 3.08 2.25 11.20
CA GLN A 41 1.86 1.53 11.62
C GLN A 41 0.69 2.49 11.87
N ASN A 42 0.95 3.59 12.59
CA ASN A 42 -0.04 4.62 12.88
C ASN A 42 -0.57 5.27 11.59
N MET A 43 0.32 5.56 10.63
CA MET A 43 -0.07 6.11 9.32
C MET A 43 -0.89 5.13 8.49
N GLN A 44 -0.54 3.83 8.49
CA GLN A 44 -1.31 2.79 7.81
C GLN A 44 -2.72 2.66 8.41
N GLN A 45 -2.82 2.68 9.74
CA GLN A 45 -4.10 2.63 10.44
C GLN A 45 -4.96 3.84 10.07
N ALA A 46 -4.41 5.06 10.11
CA ALA A 46 -5.11 6.26 9.71
C ALA A 46 -5.60 6.19 8.24
N LYS A 47 -4.73 5.76 7.31
CA LYS A 47 -5.08 5.55 5.89
C LYS A 47 -6.23 4.55 5.72
N SER A 48 -6.27 3.50 6.54
CA SER A 48 -7.33 2.47 6.47
C SER A 48 -8.72 3.00 6.84
N GLN A 49 -8.77 4.07 7.64
CA GLN A 49 -10.02 4.74 8.06
C GLN A 49 -10.52 5.74 7.02
N LEU A 50 -9.71 6.10 6.03
CA LEU A 50 -10.14 6.99 4.96
C LEU A 50 -11.21 6.32 4.08
N PRO A 51 -12.22 7.06 3.62
CA PRO A 51 -13.28 6.52 2.78
C PRO A 51 -12.67 5.95 1.49
N LYS A 52 -12.87 4.65 1.27
CA LYS A 52 -12.45 4.00 0.04
C LYS A 52 -13.41 4.40 -1.08
N ALA A 53 -12.87 4.76 -2.25
CA ALA A 53 -13.68 4.90 -3.44
C ALA A 53 -14.27 3.51 -3.80
N LEU A 54 -15.59 3.38 -3.69
CA LEU A 54 -16.31 2.18 -4.08
C LEU A 54 -16.55 2.23 -5.60
N PHE A 55 -15.56 1.80 -6.38
CA PHE A 55 -15.76 1.57 -7.80
C PHE A 55 -16.43 0.21 -7.98
N ASN A 56 -17.64 0.20 -8.55
CA ASN A 56 -18.32 -1.05 -8.88
C ASN A 56 -17.82 -1.53 -10.25
N PRO A 57 -17.06 -2.65 -10.35
CA PRO A 57 -16.59 -3.14 -11.63
C PRO A 57 -17.77 -3.58 -12.50
N SER A 58 -17.61 -3.52 -13.82
CA SER A 58 -18.62 -4.07 -14.73
C SER A 58 -18.74 -5.58 -14.54
N LYS A 59 -19.94 -6.14 -14.77
CA LYS A 59 -20.16 -7.60 -14.72
C LYS A 59 -19.18 -8.36 -15.62
N ASN A 60 -18.88 -7.81 -16.80
CA ASN A 60 -17.94 -8.39 -17.76
C ASN A 60 -16.52 -8.46 -17.19
N THR A 61 -16.08 -7.41 -16.47
CA THR A 61 -14.77 -7.40 -15.80
C THR A 61 -14.68 -8.54 -14.79
N VAL A 62 -15.71 -8.74 -13.97
CA VAL A 62 -15.77 -9.83 -12.98
C VAL A 62 -15.71 -11.19 -13.69
N SER A 63 -16.53 -11.41 -14.72
CA SER A 63 -16.54 -12.66 -15.49
C SER A 63 -15.19 -12.96 -16.15
N ASN A 64 -14.51 -11.95 -16.68
CA ASN A 64 -13.20 -12.12 -17.32
C ASN A 64 -12.13 -12.55 -16.31
N ILE A 65 -12.12 -11.95 -15.10
CA ILE A 65 -11.20 -12.34 -14.02
C ILE A 65 -11.46 -13.79 -13.61
N LEU A 66 -12.72 -14.16 -13.36
CA LEU A 66 -13.08 -15.53 -12.97
C LEU A 66 -12.67 -16.57 -14.02
N ASN A 67 -12.93 -16.29 -15.29
CA ASN A 67 -12.54 -17.16 -16.41
C ASN A 67 -11.02 -17.30 -16.55
N TYR A 68 -10.27 -16.23 -16.32
CA TYR A 68 -8.81 -16.28 -16.33
C TYR A 68 -8.29 -17.12 -15.17
N SER A 69 -8.76 -16.87 -13.95
CA SER A 69 -8.37 -17.63 -12.76
C SER A 69 -8.68 -19.12 -12.90
N SER A 70 -9.85 -19.50 -13.44
CA SER A 70 -10.20 -20.91 -13.65
C SER A 70 -9.29 -21.61 -14.66
N ARG A 71 -8.86 -20.89 -15.71
CA ARG A 71 -7.93 -21.44 -16.71
C ARG A 71 -6.53 -21.63 -16.15
N THR A 72 -6.02 -20.64 -15.42
CA THR A 72 -4.69 -20.73 -14.80
C THR A 72 -4.63 -21.82 -13.75
N ALA A 73 -5.68 -22.03 -12.97
CA ALA A 73 -5.76 -23.13 -11.99
C ALA A 73 -5.82 -24.53 -12.61
N MET A 74 -6.23 -24.66 -13.88
CA MET A 74 -6.22 -25.94 -14.63
C MET A 74 -4.88 -26.21 -15.33
N LEU A 75 -3.98 -25.22 -15.39
CA LEU A 75 -2.66 -25.33 -16.03
C LEU A 75 -1.54 -25.66 -15.02
N THR A 76 -1.85 -25.67 -13.72
CA THR A 76 -1.02 -26.15 -12.61
C THR A 76 -1.46 -27.54 -12.18
#